data_AF-A0A7K2XJU9-F1
#
_entry.id   AF-A0A7K2XJU9-F1
#
_cell.length_a   1.000
_cell.length_b   1.000
_cell.length_c   1.000
_cell.angle_alpha   90.00
_cell.angle_beta   90.00
_cell.angle_gamma   90.00
#
_symmetry.space_group_name_H-M   'P 1'
#
loop_
_entity.id
_entity.type
_entity.pdbx_description
1 polymer ?
#
loop_
_entity_poly.entity_id
_entity_poly.type
_entity_poly.pdbx_seq_one_letter_code
_entity_poly.pdbx_strand_id
1 'polypeptide(L)' 'AAAVARARPGDTVLVAGKGHEQGQEIAGAVRPFDDREVLRAAILGRKTPAAPPTSSAEASHQNSQG' A
#
# COMPACT_ATOMS: atom_id res chain seq x y z
N ALA A 1 -4.57 11.72 -1.47
CA ALA A 1 -4.04 12.51 -2.61
C ALA A 1 -3.70 13.98 -2.27
N ALA A 2 -4.27 14.58 -1.21
CA ALA A 2 -4.10 16.02 -0.93
C ALA A 2 -2.65 16.51 -0.74
N ALA A 3 -1.70 15.64 -0.34
CA ALA A 3 -0.28 16.01 -0.26
C ALA A 3 0.33 16.20 -1.66
N VAL A 4 0.18 15.21 -2.54
CA VAL A 4 0.64 15.27 -3.94
C VAL A 4 -0.01 16.43 -4.70
N ALA A 5 -1.31 16.65 -4.50
CA ALA A 5 -2.04 17.73 -5.18
C ALA A 5 -1.58 19.15 -4.77
N ARG A 6 -0.91 19.29 -3.62
CA ARG A 6 -0.40 20.57 -3.11
C ARG A 6 1.08 20.79 -3.44
N ALA A 7 1.78 19.78 -3.92
CA ALA A 7 3.21 19.87 -4.24
C ALA A 7 3.46 20.73 -5.50
N ARG A 8 4.53 21.51 -5.48
CA ARG A 8 4.98 22.37 -6.58
C ARG A 8 6.30 21.85 -7.17
N PRO A 9 6.70 22.33 -8.37
CA PRO A 9 8.03 22.02 -8.90
C PRO A 9 9.12 22.39 -7.90
N GLY A 10 9.99 21.43 -7.58
CA GLY A 10 11.05 21.57 -6.57
C GLY A 10 10.70 21.05 -5.18
N ASP A 11 9.42 20.78 -4.89
CA ASP A 11 9.03 20.18 -3.61
C ASP A 11 9.34 18.67 -3.57
N THR A 12 9.68 18.17 -2.39
CA THR A 12 9.80 16.73 -2.14
C THR A 12 8.64 16.24 -1.29
N VAL A 13 7.95 15.20 -1.76
CA VAL A 13 6.92 14.49 -0.99
C VAL A 13 7.52 13.17 -0.50
N LEU A 14 7.69 13.03 0.81
CA LEU A 14 8.10 11.78 1.45
C LEU A 14 6.86 11.02 1.95
N VAL A 15 6.70 9.78 1.52
CA VAL A 15 5.72 8.85 2.10
C VAL A 15 6.46 8.02 3.15
N ALA A 16 6.10 8.21 4.42
CA ALA A 16 6.72 7.54 5.56
C ALA A 16 5.71 6.62 6.27
N GLY A 17 6.20 5.47 6.76
CA GLY A 17 5.38 4.36 7.27
C GLY A 17 5.63 3.06 6.49
N LYS A 18 5.02 1.96 6.97
CA LYS A 18 4.85 0.57 6.45
C LYS A 18 5.93 -0.17 5.63
N GLY A 19 6.85 0.51 4.95
CA GLY A 19 7.92 -0.14 4.18
C GLY A 19 7.40 -1.03 3.05
N HIS A 20 7.87 -2.27 2.98
CA HIS A 20 7.50 -3.26 1.96
C HIS A 20 6.19 -4.01 2.25
N GLU A 21 5.47 -3.65 3.31
CA GLU A 21 4.28 -4.39 3.73
C GLU A 21 3.07 -4.12 2.82
N GLN A 22 2.41 -5.19 2.36
CA GLN A 22 1.35 -5.12 1.35
C GLN A 22 -0.10 -5.25 1.89
N GLY A 23 -0.33 -5.25 3.21
CA GLY A 23 -1.68 -5.20 3.79
C GLY A 23 -1.84 -4.27 4.99
N GLN A 24 -2.82 -3.37 4.99
CA GLN A 24 -3.12 -2.47 6.09
C GLN A 24 -4.10 -3.15 7.05
N GLU A 25 -3.73 -3.25 8.33
CA GLU A 25 -4.67 -3.70 9.36
C GLU A 25 -5.64 -2.58 9.73
N ILE A 26 -6.94 -2.86 9.63
CA ILE A 26 -8.01 -1.96 10.06
C ILE A 26 -9.01 -2.81 10.83
N ALA A 27 -9.24 -2.46 12.10
CA ALA A 27 -10.18 -3.17 12.97
C ALA A 27 -9.96 -4.70 13.01
N GLY A 28 -8.70 -5.14 13.07
CA GLY A 28 -8.32 -6.56 13.12
C GLY A 28 -8.38 -7.30 11.78
N ALA A 29 -8.73 -6.63 10.68
CA ALA A 29 -8.71 -7.20 9.34
C ALA A 29 -7.58 -6.60 8.49
N VAL A 30 -6.75 -7.46 7.91
CA VAL A 30 -5.70 -7.04 6.97
C VAL A 30 -6.32 -6.86 5.59
N ARG A 31 -6.23 -5.63 5.06
CA ARG A 31 -6.72 -5.27 3.73
C ARG A 31 -5.54 -5.02 2.79
N PRO A 32 -5.53 -5.55 1.56
CA PRO A 32 -4.48 -5.26 0.60
C PRO A 32 -4.28 -3.76 0.39
N PHE A 33 -3.04 -3.29 0.57
CA PHE A 33 -2.65 -1.88 0.48
C PHE A 33 -1.15 -1.74 0.25
N ASP A 34 -0.76 -1.07 -0.83
CA ASP A 34 0.62 -0.72 -1.16
C ASP A 34 0.73 0.80 -1.44
N ASP A 35 1.51 1.49 -0.61
CA ASP A 35 1.74 2.93 -0.71
C ASP A 35 2.32 3.35 -2.08
N ARG A 36 3.11 2.50 -2.74
CA ARG A 36 3.73 2.80 -4.04
C ARG A 36 2.69 2.89 -5.14
N GLU A 37 1.72 1.98 -5.14
CA GLU A 37 0.62 1.98 -6.12
C GLU A 37 -0.30 3.19 -5.90
N VAL A 38 -0.62 3.49 -4.65
CA VAL A 38 -1.45 4.64 -4.27
C VAL A 38 -0.77 5.95 -4.65
N LEU A 39 0.53 6.11 -4.36
CA LEU A 39 1.31 7.29 -4.72
C LEU A 39 1.37 7.47 -6.24
N ARG A 40 1.64 6.39 -6.99
CA ARG A 40 1.68 6.40 -8.45
C ARG A 40 0.33 6.83 -9.05
N ALA A 41 -0.77 6.32 -8.52
CA ALA A 41 -2.11 6.72 -8.94
C ALA A 41 -2.36 8.21 -8.67
N ALA A 42 -1.97 8.72 -7.50
CA ALA A 42 -2.12 10.12 -7.13
C ALA A 42 -1.30 11.07 -8.04
N ILE A 43 -0.07 10.71 -8.38
CA ILE A 43 0.78 11.49 -9.30
C ILE A 43 0.17 11.55 -10.71
N LEU A 44 -0.40 10.44 -11.17
CA LEU A 44 -0.99 10.34 -12.51
C LEU A 44 -2.45 10.81 -12.57
N GLY A 45 -3.01 11.32 -11.46
CA GLY A 45 -4.41 11.74 -11.40
C GLY A 45 -5.43 10.62 -11.62
N ARG A 46 -5.05 9.36 -11.40
CA ARG A 46 -5.92 8.19 -11.59
C ARG A 46 -6.61 7.81 -10.28
N LYS A 47 -7.81 7.23 -10.37
CA LYS A 47 -8.38 6.48 -9.24
C LYS A 47 -7.44 5.31 -8.93
N THR A 48 -7.07 5.16 -7.67
CA THR A 48 -6.34 3.98 -7.20
C THR A 48 -7.18 2.74 -7.53
N PRO A 49 -6.67 1.75 -8.27
CA PRO A 49 -7.38 0.52 -8.49
C PRO A 49 -7.61 -0.19 -7.14
N ALA A 50 -8.76 -0.83 -6.99
CA ALA A 50 -8.94 -1.79 -5.90
C ALA A 50 -7.86 -2.87 -6.04
N ALA A 51 -7.18 -3.16 -4.94
CA ALA A 51 -5.91 -3.87 -4.89
C ALA A 51 -5.82 -5.10 -5.82
N PRO A 52 -4.63 -5.37 -6.42
CA PRO A 52 -4.40 -6.63 -7.12
C PRO A 52 -4.58 -7.81 -6.16
N PRO A 53 -5.03 -8.99 -6.64
CA PRO A 53 -5.09 -10.18 -5.80
C PRO A 53 -3.69 -10.48 -5.28
N THR A 54 -3.48 -10.37 -3.97
CA THR A 54 -2.27 -10.81 -3.29
C THR A 54 -2.06 -12.29 -3.60
N SER A 55 -0.95 -12.63 -4.26
CA SER A 55 -0.49 -14.02 -4.37
C SER A 55 -0.43 -14.58 -2.95
N SER A 56 -1.28 -15.56 -2.67
CA SER A 56 -1.45 -16.20 -1.36
C SER A 56 -0.31 -17.19 -1.06
N ALA A 57 0.91 -16.87 -1.48
CA ALA A 57 2.07 -17.72 -1.31
C ALA A 57 3.05 -17.02 -0.36
N GLU A 58 2.82 -17.15 0.95
CA GLU A 58 3.86 -17.15 2.00
C GLU A 58 3.30 -17.32 3.43
N ALA A 59 1.98 -17.48 3.61
CA ALA A 59 1.42 -17.95 4.88
C ALA A 59 1.44 -19.48 4.97
N SER A 60 2.63 -20.07 5.08
CA SER A 60 2.79 -21.48 5.51
C SER A 60 4.13 -21.63 6.22
N HIS A 61 4.21 -21.02 7.40
CA HIS A 61 5.30 -21.20 8.35
C HIS A 61 4.77 -21.31 9.78
N GLN A 62 3.68 -22.06 10.03
CA GLN A 62 3.40 -22.60 11.38
C GLN A 62 2.25 -23.63 11.38
N ASN A 63 2.56 -24.90 11.12
CA ASN A 63 1.69 -26.03 11.48
C ASN A 63 2.56 -27.18 12.02
N SER A 64 3.25 -26.92 13.14
CA SER A 64 3.68 -27.99 14.04
C SER A 64 2.45 -28.54 14.76
N GLN A 65 2.26 -29.86 14.74
CA GLN A 65 1.58 -30.75 15.70
C GLN A 65 0.88 -31.89 14.93
N GLY A 66 1.38 -33.10 15.13
CA GLY A 66 0.97 -34.37 14.50
C GLY A 66 2.15 -35.33 14.43
#